data_AF-A0A949NHC9-F1
#
_entry.id   AF-A0A949NHC9-F1
#
_cell.length_a   1.000
_cell.length_b   1.000
_cell.length_c   1.000
_cell.angle_alpha   90.00
_cell.angle_beta   90.00
_cell.angle_gamma   90.00
#
_symmetry.space_group_name_H-M   'P 1'
#
loop_
_entity.id
_entity.type
_entity.pdbx_description
1 polymer ?
#
loop_
_entity_poly.entity_id
_entity_poly.type
_entity_poly.pdbx_seq_one_letter_code
_entity_poly.pdbx_strand_id
1 'polypeptide(L)'
;MVPKIEKEIRNQRAGIAGEKQILFELKNSHIPMYVLHDLYLEYEGLSAQIDFLVITRRRNFVIECKNLYGNIEINNHGDFIRHMTYRGRNYSEKMYSPITQNERHLALIKQLRMAEKGNILTKTFLDKNFDVNYRSVIVIANSKTILNDKYAKKEIKNKVIPADRLVSYIKMVNSEKNAEDCLRRT
;
A
#
# COMPACT_ATOMS: atom_id res chain seq x y z
N MET A 1 -19.54 -14.86 -24.04
CA MET A 1 -19.17 -13.47 -23.69
C MET A 1 -19.54 -13.11 -22.23
N VAL A 2 -20.68 -13.58 -21.69
CA VAL A 2 -21.12 -13.44 -20.28
C VAL A 2 -20.08 -13.83 -19.19
N PRO A 3 -19.23 -14.89 -19.34
CA PRO A 3 -18.35 -15.34 -18.24
C PRO A 3 -17.26 -14.34 -17.83
N LYS A 4 -16.87 -13.44 -18.75
CA LYS A 4 -15.81 -12.44 -18.50
C LYS A 4 -16.32 -11.31 -17.61
N ILE A 5 -17.52 -10.81 -17.88
CA ILE A 5 -18.18 -9.76 -17.09
C ILE A 5 -18.44 -10.24 -15.66
N GLU A 6 -18.93 -11.47 -15.48
CA GLU A 6 -19.13 -12.02 -14.12
C GLU A 6 -17.83 -12.13 -13.34
N LYS A 7 -16.72 -12.52 -14.01
CA LYS A 7 -15.40 -12.56 -13.38
C LYS A 7 -14.94 -11.17 -12.97
N GLU A 8 -15.12 -10.18 -13.83
CA GLU A 8 -14.80 -8.77 -13.54
C GLU A 8 -15.63 -8.24 -12.36
N ILE A 9 -16.94 -8.49 -12.34
CA ILE A 9 -17.82 -8.12 -11.21
C ILE A 9 -17.35 -8.78 -9.90
N ARG A 10 -16.97 -10.07 -9.93
CA ARG A 10 -16.44 -10.76 -8.74
C ARG A 10 -15.14 -10.13 -8.27
N ASN A 11 -14.23 -9.80 -9.18
CA ASN A 11 -12.96 -9.15 -8.84
C ASN A 11 -13.19 -7.76 -8.23
N GLN A 12 -14.12 -6.98 -8.79
CA GLN A 12 -14.48 -5.66 -8.28
C GLN A 12 -15.09 -5.75 -6.87
N ARG A 13 -16.05 -6.67 -6.67
CA ARG A 13 -16.64 -6.93 -5.34
C ARG A 13 -15.58 -7.35 -4.32
N ALA A 14 -14.61 -8.17 -4.73
CA ALA A 14 -13.47 -8.55 -3.91
C ALA A 14 -12.59 -7.34 -3.55
N GLY A 15 -12.31 -6.43 -4.49
CA GLY A 15 -11.59 -5.18 -4.21
C GLY A 15 -12.30 -4.33 -3.15
N ILE A 16 -13.58 -4.04 -3.37
CA ILE A 16 -14.43 -3.26 -2.45
C ILE A 16 -14.49 -3.92 -1.06
N ALA A 17 -14.60 -5.24 -0.99
CA ALA A 17 -14.60 -5.96 0.29
C ALA A 17 -13.25 -5.81 1.01
N GLY A 18 -12.14 -5.86 0.29
CA GLY A 18 -10.81 -5.65 0.85
C GLY A 18 -10.63 -4.23 1.40
N GLU A 19 -11.03 -3.21 0.65
CA GLU A 19 -10.99 -1.82 1.10
C GLU A 19 -11.86 -1.58 2.34
N LYS A 20 -13.05 -2.20 2.40
CA LYS A 20 -13.91 -2.15 3.59
C LYS A 20 -13.25 -2.75 4.81
N GLN A 21 -12.48 -3.83 4.67
CA GLN A 21 -11.71 -4.40 5.77
C GLN A 21 -10.66 -3.41 6.28
N ILE A 22 -9.90 -2.78 5.39
CA ILE A 22 -8.90 -1.78 5.76
C ILE A 22 -9.55 -0.60 6.50
N LEU A 23 -10.65 -0.07 5.96
CA LEU A 23 -11.41 1.00 6.61
C LEU A 23 -11.92 0.60 8.00
N PHE A 24 -12.37 -0.65 8.16
CA PHE A 24 -12.79 -1.18 9.46
C PHE A 24 -11.61 -1.16 10.47
N GLU A 25 -10.43 -1.66 10.09
CA GLU A 25 -9.25 -1.63 10.96
C GLU A 25 -8.84 -0.20 11.33
N LEU A 26 -8.82 0.71 10.34
CA LEU A 26 -8.44 2.12 10.57
C LEU A 26 -9.43 2.84 11.48
N LYS A 27 -10.75 2.63 11.32
CA LYS A 27 -11.80 3.21 12.17
C LYS A 27 -11.70 2.74 13.62
N ASN A 28 -11.30 1.48 13.84
CA ASN A 28 -11.15 0.90 15.18
C ASN A 28 -9.73 1.07 15.77
N SER A 29 -8.85 1.82 15.09
CA SER A 29 -7.44 1.96 15.49
C SER A 29 -7.21 2.78 16.76
N HIS A 30 -8.14 3.70 17.07
CA HIS A 30 -8.02 4.75 18.09
C HIS A 30 -6.81 5.68 17.88
N ILE A 31 -6.30 5.78 16.65
CA ILE A 31 -5.20 6.69 16.30
C ILE A 31 -5.81 7.94 15.66
N PRO A 32 -5.50 9.16 16.15
CA PRO A 32 -5.90 10.39 15.47
C PRO A 32 -5.27 10.46 14.07
N MET A 33 -6.11 10.43 13.04
CA MET A 33 -5.69 10.42 11.64
C MET A 33 -6.78 10.97 10.71
N TYR A 34 -6.36 11.38 9.52
CA TYR A 34 -7.23 11.52 8.35
C TYR A 34 -7.04 10.31 7.43
N VAL A 35 -8.13 9.80 6.88
CA VAL A 35 -8.11 8.71 5.91
C VAL A 35 -8.77 9.22 4.64
N LEU A 36 -7.96 9.37 3.60
CA LEU A 36 -8.43 9.62 2.23
C LEU A 36 -8.38 8.29 1.49
N HIS A 37 -9.43 7.96 0.74
CA HIS A 37 -9.49 6.73 -0.04
C HIS A 37 -9.95 7.04 -1.47
N ASP A 38 -9.58 6.18 -2.42
CA ASP A 38 -9.89 6.34 -3.85
C ASP A 38 -9.41 7.69 -4.42
N LEU A 39 -8.14 8.04 -4.13
CA LEU A 39 -7.56 9.32 -4.53
C LEU A 39 -6.97 9.21 -5.93
N TYR A 40 -7.56 9.93 -6.88
CA TYR A 40 -6.99 10.13 -8.21
C TYR A 40 -6.08 11.36 -8.24
N LEU A 41 -4.83 11.17 -8.63
CA LEU A 41 -3.83 12.23 -8.80
C LEU A 41 -3.34 12.26 -10.24
N GLU A 42 -3.11 13.46 -10.77
CA GLU A 42 -2.51 13.68 -12.08
C GLU A 42 -1.49 14.82 -12.00
N TYR A 43 -0.32 14.62 -12.60
CA TYR A 43 0.73 15.63 -12.70
C TYR A 43 1.62 15.35 -13.91
N GLU A 44 1.84 16.34 -14.78
CA GLU A 44 2.71 16.24 -15.96
C GLU A 44 2.46 14.98 -16.83
N GLY A 45 1.19 14.61 -17.03
CA GLY A 45 0.78 13.44 -17.82
C GLY A 45 0.96 12.08 -17.13
N LEU A 46 1.45 12.06 -15.89
CA LEU A 46 1.43 10.89 -15.02
C LEU A 46 0.16 10.90 -14.18
N SER A 47 -0.47 9.74 -14.02
CA SER A 47 -1.61 9.57 -13.12
C SER A 47 -1.41 8.39 -12.17
N ALA A 48 -2.03 8.48 -11.00
CA ALA A 48 -2.07 7.41 -10.02
C ALA A 48 -3.44 7.37 -9.35
N GLN A 49 -3.95 6.15 -9.10
CA GLN A 49 -5.08 5.91 -8.23
C GLN A 49 -4.54 5.27 -6.95
N ILE A 50 -4.65 6.00 -5.85
CA ILE A 50 -4.17 5.57 -4.54
C ILE A 50 -5.38 5.08 -3.74
N ASP A 51 -5.37 3.79 -3.38
CA ASP A 51 -6.46 3.20 -2.61
C ASP A 51 -6.65 3.93 -1.28
N PHE A 52 -5.57 4.23 -0.57
CA PHE A 52 -5.60 4.95 0.71
C PHE A 52 -4.38 5.85 0.93
N LEU A 53 -4.64 7.10 1.29
CA LEU A 53 -3.66 8.00 1.89
C LEU A 53 -4.08 8.28 3.34
N VAL A 54 -3.36 7.68 4.29
CA VAL A 54 -3.61 7.85 5.72
C VAL A 54 -2.62 8.85 6.31
N ILE A 55 -3.14 9.95 6.84
CA ILE A 55 -2.35 11.04 7.40
C ILE A 55 -2.50 11.00 8.92
N THR A 56 -1.42 10.65 9.60
CA THR A 56 -1.34 10.72 11.06
C THR A 56 -0.55 11.96 11.48
N ARG A 57 -0.52 12.27 12.78
CA ARG A 57 0.27 13.40 13.30
C ARG A 57 1.76 13.28 12.97
N ARG A 58 2.30 12.06 12.82
CA ARG A 58 3.74 11.78 12.64
C ARG A 58 4.13 11.40 11.21
N ARG A 59 3.23 10.76 10.47
CA ARG A 59 3.53 10.12 9.18
C ARG A 59 2.32 10.10 8.25
N ASN A 60 2.62 10.04 6.96
CA ASN A 60 1.69 9.72 5.90
C ASN A 60 1.94 8.27 5.44
N PHE A 61 0.88 7.50 5.24
CA PHE A 61 0.95 6.14 4.74
C PHE A 61 0.21 6.08 3.41
N VAL A 62 0.90 5.62 2.37
CA VAL A 62 0.31 5.33 1.06
C VAL A 62 0.07 3.82 1.04
N ILE A 63 -1.18 3.43 1.22
CA ILE A 63 -1.57 2.03 1.38
C ILE A 63 -2.21 1.54 0.07
N GLU A 64 -1.65 0.46 -0.48
CA GLU A 64 -2.24 -0.31 -1.57
C GLU A 64 -3.00 -1.52 -0.99
N CYS A 65 -4.27 -1.66 -1.34
CA CYS A 65 -5.13 -2.77 -0.95
C CYS A 65 -5.03 -3.90 -1.99
N LYS A 66 -4.61 -5.09 -1.56
CA LYS A 66 -4.66 -6.28 -2.41
C LYS A 66 -5.52 -7.37 -1.78
N ASN A 67 -6.68 -7.62 -2.37
CA ASN A 67 -7.54 -8.73 -1.98
C ASN A 67 -7.14 -10.03 -2.70
N LEU A 68 -5.93 -10.52 -2.42
CA LEU A 68 -5.42 -11.77 -2.97
C LEU A 68 -6.17 -12.98 -2.38
N TYR A 69 -6.10 -14.15 -3.02
CA TYR A 69 -6.66 -15.39 -2.50
C TYR A 69 -5.70 -16.55 -2.77
N GLY A 70 -5.68 -17.52 -1.85
CA GLY A 70 -4.84 -18.70 -1.94
C GLY A 70 -3.47 -18.49 -1.31
N ASN A 71 -2.48 -19.23 -1.82
CA ASN A 71 -1.12 -19.21 -1.32
C ASN A 71 -0.30 -18.21 -2.14
N ILE A 72 0.16 -17.15 -1.51
CA ILE A 72 0.99 -16.12 -2.12
C ILE A 72 2.40 -16.27 -1.61
N GLU A 73 3.33 -16.51 -2.51
CA GLU A 73 4.75 -16.53 -2.23
C GLU A 73 5.38 -15.19 -2.65
N ILE A 74 6.27 -14.66 -1.82
CA ILE A 74 7.20 -13.61 -2.19
C ILE A 74 8.60 -14.21 -2.20
N ASN A 75 9.19 -14.34 -3.38
CA ASN A 75 10.52 -14.92 -3.52
C ASN A 75 11.64 -13.91 -3.17
N ASN A 76 12.90 -14.36 -3.24
CA ASN A 76 14.08 -13.54 -2.99
C ASN A 76 14.30 -12.39 -4.00
N HIS A 77 13.72 -12.49 -5.19
CA HIS A 77 13.70 -11.43 -6.20
C HIS A 77 12.63 -10.38 -5.94
N GLY A 78 11.69 -10.64 -5.01
CA GLY A 78 10.55 -9.78 -4.73
C GLY A 78 9.35 -10.02 -5.65
N ASP A 79 9.34 -11.14 -6.37
CA ASP A 79 8.22 -11.52 -7.21
C ASP A 79 7.08 -12.10 -6.36
N PHE A 80 5.86 -11.67 -6.67
CA PHE A 80 4.65 -12.21 -6.09
C PHE A 80 4.17 -13.38 -6.96
N ILE A 81 4.12 -14.57 -6.39
CA ILE A 81 3.72 -15.79 -7.09
C ILE A 81 2.49 -16.34 -6.38
N ARG A 82 1.39 -16.53 -7.13
CA ARG A 82 0.19 -17.18 -6.61
C ARG A 82 0.21 -18.65 -6.99
N HIS A 83 0.13 -19.52 -5.99
CA HIS A 83 -0.03 -20.95 -6.17
C HIS A 83 -1.50 -21.34 -6.03
N MET A 84 -2.04 -22.04 -7.02
CA MET A 84 -3.43 -22.51 -7.06
C MET A 84 -3.49 -23.97 -7.47
N THR A 85 -4.49 -24.69 -6.97
CA THR A 85 -4.81 -26.04 -7.44
C THR A 85 -6.14 -26.03 -8.14
N TYR A 86 -6.18 -26.47 -9.39
CA TYR A 86 -7.40 -26.58 -10.18
C TYR A 86 -7.50 -27.96 -10.83
N ARG A 87 -8.60 -28.69 -10.55
CA ARG A 87 -8.83 -30.06 -11.02
C ARG A 87 -7.65 -31.01 -10.72
N GLY A 88 -7.10 -30.92 -9.51
CA GLY A 88 -5.97 -31.76 -9.06
C GLY A 88 -4.61 -31.40 -9.64
N ARG A 89 -4.51 -30.36 -10.48
CA ARG A 89 -3.24 -29.86 -11.02
C ARG A 89 -2.84 -28.56 -10.33
N ASN A 90 -1.55 -28.43 -10.02
CA ASN A 90 -0.98 -27.22 -9.46
C ASN A 90 -0.57 -26.26 -10.58
N TYR A 91 -0.92 -24.99 -10.40
CA TYR A 91 -0.58 -23.90 -11.29
C TYR A 91 0.00 -22.76 -10.46
N SER A 92 1.03 -22.12 -11.00
CA SER A 92 1.63 -20.94 -10.41
C SER A 92 1.61 -19.82 -11.43
N GLU A 93 1.20 -18.62 -11.00
CA GLU A 93 1.26 -17.43 -11.84
C GLU A 93 2.03 -16.32 -11.14
N LYS A 94 2.87 -15.62 -11.91
CA LYS A 94 3.54 -14.41 -11.46
C LYS A 94 2.58 -13.24 -11.55
N MET A 95 2.53 -12.44 -10.49
CA MET A 95 1.70 -11.24 -10.41
C MET A 95 2.57 -10.00 -10.59
N TYR A 96 1.97 -8.93 -11.10
CA TYR A 96 2.61 -7.61 -11.09
C TYR A 96 2.87 -7.18 -9.65
N SER A 97 4.06 -6.64 -9.38
CA SER A 97 4.48 -6.30 -8.02
C SER A 97 3.66 -5.12 -7.48
N PRO A 98 2.84 -5.32 -6.43
CA PRO A 98 2.11 -4.22 -5.79
C PRO A 98 3.06 -3.21 -5.14
N ILE A 99 4.29 -3.62 -4.83
CA ILE A 99 5.34 -2.73 -4.29
C ILE A 99 5.77 -1.74 -5.37
N THR A 100 6.08 -2.23 -6.57
CA THR A 100 6.46 -1.35 -7.70
C THR A 100 5.32 -0.43 -8.11
N GLN A 101 4.07 -0.90 -8.02
CA GLN A 101 2.89 -0.06 -8.23
C GLN A 101 2.87 1.11 -7.23
N ASN A 102 2.97 0.80 -5.94
CA ASN A 102 2.88 1.81 -4.89
C ASN A 102 4.10 2.77 -4.88
N GLU A 103 5.29 2.30 -5.25
CA GLU A 103 6.48 3.15 -5.44
C GLU A 103 6.27 4.21 -6.53
N ARG A 104 5.55 3.89 -7.61
CA ARG A 104 5.17 4.88 -8.64
C ARG A 104 4.21 5.92 -8.08
N HIS A 105 3.26 5.51 -7.22
CA HIS A 105 2.37 6.45 -6.55
C HIS A 105 3.16 7.42 -5.65
N LEU A 106 4.11 6.92 -4.86
CA LEU A 106 5.00 7.77 -4.04
C LEU A 106 5.81 8.74 -4.90
N ALA A 107 6.34 8.30 -6.03
CA ALA A 107 7.08 9.16 -6.94
C ALA A 107 6.23 10.33 -7.47
N LEU A 108 4.96 10.07 -7.82
CA LEU A 108 4.03 11.11 -8.25
C LEU A 108 3.72 12.10 -7.12
N ILE A 109 3.43 11.61 -5.91
CA ILE A 109 3.20 12.46 -4.72
C ILE A 109 4.44 13.33 -4.46
N LYS A 110 5.64 12.77 -4.60
CA LYS A 110 6.90 13.49 -4.42
C LYS A 110 7.03 14.62 -5.43
N GLN A 111 6.78 14.36 -6.71
CA GLN A 111 6.84 15.37 -7.78
C GLN A 111 5.84 16.51 -7.52
N LEU A 112 4.58 16.19 -7.23
CA LEU A 112 3.55 17.16 -6.85
C LEU A 112 4.01 18.05 -5.70
N ARG A 113 4.50 17.44 -4.62
CA ARG A 113 4.98 18.15 -3.43
C ARG A 113 6.22 18.99 -3.70
N MET A 114 7.09 18.58 -4.62
CA MET A 114 8.26 19.37 -5.02
C MET A 114 7.86 20.55 -5.92
N ALA A 115 6.82 20.40 -6.76
CA ALA A 115 6.30 21.47 -7.61
C ALA A 115 5.67 22.60 -6.80
N GLU A 116 4.98 22.28 -5.70
CA GLU A 116 4.40 23.28 -4.77
C GLU A 116 5.45 24.12 -4.02
N LYS A 117 6.70 23.67 -3.93
CA LYS A 117 7.75 24.35 -3.16
C LYS A 117 8.52 25.34 -4.04
N GLY A 118 8.47 26.63 -3.70
CA GLY A 118 9.13 27.69 -4.49
C GLY A 118 10.67 27.69 -4.40
N ASN A 119 11.25 27.28 -3.26
CA ASN A 119 12.68 27.49 -2.99
C ASN A 119 13.47 26.18 -2.97
N ILE A 120 14.68 26.18 -3.55
CA ILE A 120 15.58 25.01 -3.66
C ILE A 120 15.83 24.35 -2.29
N LEU A 121 16.08 25.13 -1.25
CA LEU A 121 16.31 24.62 0.11
C LEU A 121 15.13 23.76 0.61
N THR A 122 13.90 24.22 0.38
CA THR A 122 12.69 23.49 0.80
C THR A 122 12.47 22.21 -0.01
N LYS A 123 12.83 22.21 -1.30
CA LYS A 123 12.81 21.01 -2.15
C LYS A 123 13.81 19.97 -1.66
N THR A 124 15.06 20.37 -1.38
CA THR A 124 16.09 19.47 -0.84
C THR A 124 15.70 18.89 0.52
N PHE A 125 15.10 19.70 1.39
CA PHE A 125 14.63 19.23 2.68
C PHE A 125 13.47 18.25 2.57
N LEU A 126 12.51 18.51 1.67
CA LEU A 126 11.42 17.59 1.35
C LEU A 126 11.96 16.26 0.84
N ASP A 127 12.90 16.31 -0.12
CA ASP A 127 13.51 15.14 -0.75
C ASP A 127 14.17 14.21 0.28
N LYS A 128 15.03 14.76 1.14
CA LYS A 128 15.72 14.01 2.20
C LYS A 128 14.78 13.36 3.21
N ASN A 129 13.65 13.99 3.49
CA ASN A 129 12.69 13.52 4.49
C ASN A 129 11.49 12.79 3.87
N PHE A 130 11.44 12.62 2.55
CA PHE A 130 10.25 12.11 1.88
C PHE A 130 9.94 10.69 2.32
N ASP A 131 10.89 9.77 2.20
CA ASP A 131 10.71 8.35 2.55
C ASP A 131 10.54 8.12 4.06
N VAL A 132 10.96 9.10 4.86
CA VAL A 132 10.76 9.13 6.30
C VAL A 132 9.31 9.51 6.61
N ASN A 133 8.76 10.51 5.91
CA ASN A 133 7.41 11.03 6.15
C ASN A 133 6.31 10.27 5.41
N TYR A 134 6.61 9.67 4.26
CA TYR A 134 5.70 8.88 3.44
C TYR A 134 6.12 7.43 3.45
N ARG A 135 5.26 6.57 3.98
CA ARG A 135 5.52 5.13 4.11
C ARG A 135 4.61 4.37 3.16
N SER A 136 5.24 3.62 2.25
CA SER A 136 4.55 2.72 1.34
C SER A 136 4.22 1.41 2.06
N VAL A 137 2.96 1.00 2.00
CA VAL A 137 2.47 -0.24 2.63
C VAL A 137 1.53 -0.96 1.67
N ILE A 138 1.67 -2.27 1.55
CA ILE A 138 0.82 -3.16 0.78
C ILE A 138 0.05 -3.98 1.80
N VAL A 139 -1.27 -3.84 1.82
CA VAL A 139 -2.12 -4.55 2.76
C VAL A 139 -2.83 -5.69 2.04
N ILE A 140 -2.57 -6.92 2.48
CA ILE A 140 -3.29 -8.11 2.04
C ILE A 140 -4.60 -8.17 2.80
N ALA A 141 -5.68 -7.77 2.13
CA ALA A 141 -6.98 -7.55 2.78
C ALA A 141 -7.74 -8.85 3.08
N ASN A 142 -7.51 -9.90 2.30
CA ASN A 142 -8.15 -11.19 2.52
C ASN A 142 -7.48 -11.94 3.67
N SER A 143 -8.18 -12.08 4.78
CA SER A 143 -7.71 -12.84 5.96
C SER A 143 -7.48 -14.32 5.71
N LYS A 144 -8.02 -14.88 4.61
CA LYS A 144 -7.82 -16.28 4.21
C LYS A 144 -6.57 -16.50 3.37
N THR A 145 -5.86 -15.43 2.99
CA THR A 145 -4.63 -15.54 2.20
C THR A 145 -3.49 -16.03 3.06
N ILE A 146 -2.78 -17.05 2.58
CA ILE A 146 -1.54 -17.51 3.19
C ILE A 146 -0.40 -16.79 2.50
N LEU A 147 0.26 -15.88 3.23
CA LEU A 147 1.44 -15.17 2.74
C LEU A 147 2.70 -15.92 3.20
N ASN A 148 3.43 -16.50 2.24
CA ASN A 148 4.76 -17.09 2.45
C ASN A 148 5.83 -16.12 1.96
N ASP A 149 6.44 -15.41 2.90
CA ASP A 149 7.50 -14.45 2.64
C ASP A 149 8.87 -14.95 3.13
N LYS A 150 9.03 -16.25 3.46
CA LYS A 150 10.23 -16.79 4.11
C LYS A 150 11.53 -16.30 3.47
N TYR A 151 11.59 -16.32 2.14
CA TYR A 151 12.74 -15.95 1.32
C TYR A 151 12.75 -14.48 0.88
N ALA A 152 11.70 -13.71 1.16
CA ALA A 152 11.62 -12.29 0.83
C ALA A 152 12.65 -11.49 1.63
N LYS A 153 13.19 -10.44 1.01
CA LYS A 153 14.10 -9.49 1.67
C LYS A 153 13.37 -8.73 2.78
N LYS A 154 14.13 -8.30 3.79
CA LYS A 154 13.59 -7.56 4.95
C LYS A 154 12.86 -6.28 4.52
N GLU A 155 13.37 -5.56 3.52
CA GLU A 155 12.69 -4.37 3.00
C GLU A 155 11.29 -4.65 2.44
N ILE A 156 11.07 -5.85 1.89
CA ILE A 156 9.78 -6.26 1.32
C ILE A 156 8.83 -6.73 2.42
N LYS A 157 9.33 -7.55 3.36
CA LYS A 157 8.57 -8.01 4.54
C LYS A 157 7.99 -6.84 5.33
N ASN A 158 8.74 -5.75 5.44
CA ASN A 158 8.30 -4.55 6.15
C ASN A 158 7.28 -3.70 5.38
N LYS A 159 7.08 -3.96 4.08
CA LYS A 159 6.10 -3.27 3.24
C LYS A 159 4.81 -4.07 3.06
N VAL A 160 4.84 -5.39 3.15
CA VAL A 160 3.66 -6.24 2.88
C VAL A 160 3.12 -6.83 4.18
N ILE A 161 1.89 -6.47 4.54
CA ILE A 161 1.28 -6.91 5.80
C ILE A 161 -0.15 -7.43 5.58
N PRO A 162 -0.60 -8.42 6.36
CA PRO A 162 -2.02 -8.73 6.49
C PRO A 162 -2.81 -7.57 7.12
N ALA A 163 -4.10 -7.43 6.80
CA ALA A 163 -4.93 -6.32 7.27
C ALA A 163 -5.05 -6.21 8.80
N ASP A 164 -5.14 -7.33 9.52
CA ASP A 164 -5.21 -7.37 10.99
C ASP A 164 -3.97 -6.78 11.68
N ARG A 165 -2.84 -6.68 10.96
CA ARG A 165 -1.59 -6.06 11.45
C ARG A 165 -1.44 -4.59 11.07
N LEU A 166 -2.40 -4.00 10.35
CA LEU A 166 -2.29 -2.62 9.88
C LEU A 166 -2.18 -1.62 11.03
N VAL A 167 -3.03 -1.74 12.05
CA VAL A 167 -3.05 -0.81 13.18
C VAL A 167 -1.75 -0.89 13.99
N SER A 168 -1.27 -2.10 14.27
CA SER A 168 -0.02 -2.30 15.01
C SER A 168 1.19 -1.78 14.21
N TYR A 169 1.19 -1.98 12.89
CA TYR A 169 2.19 -1.42 11.99
C TYR A 169 2.23 0.12 12.05
N ILE A 170 1.08 0.78 11.91
CA ILE A 170 1.00 2.26 11.97
C ILE A 170 1.54 2.78 13.30
N LYS A 171 1.15 2.15 14.43
CA LYS A 171 1.64 2.52 15.77
C LYS A 171 3.15 2.37 15.89
N MET A 172 3.69 1.23 15.43
CA MET A 172 5.12 0.96 15.43
C MET A 172 5.88 2.02 14.63
N VAL A 173 5.47 2.28 13.39
CA VAL A 173 6.13 3.26 12.51
C VAL A 173 6.04 4.68 13.06
N ASN A 174 4.92 5.06 13.66
CA ASN A 174 4.76 6.37 14.32
C ASN A 174 5.61 6.53 15.58
N SER A 175 6.11 5.43 16.17
CA SER A 175 6.99 5.44 17.34
C SER A 175 8.48 5.48 16.99
N GLU A 176 8.85 5.39 15.71
CA GLU A 176 10.25 5.45 15.27
C GLU A 176 10.91 6.79 15.66
N LYS A 177 12.19 6.76 16.04
CA LYS A 177 12.90 7.95 16.57
C LYS A 177 12.97 9.12 15.59
N ASN A 178 12.94 8.85 14.28
CA ASN A 178 12.93 9.87 13.24
C ASN A 178 11.52 10.42 12.94
N ALA A 179 10.51 10.03 13.74
CA ALA A 179 9.11 10.45 13.62
C ALA A 179 8.89 11.92 13.97
N GLU A 180 9.02 12.80 12.98
CA GLU A 180 8.68 14.21 13.11
C GLU A 180 7.17 14.47 12.97
N ASP A 181 6.65 15.47 13.68
CA ASP A 181 5.25 15.88 13.55
C ASP A 181 5.00 16.51 12.16
N CYS A 182 4.21 15.83 11.33
CA CYS A 182 3.84 16.29 9.99
C CYS A 182 2.96 17.55 10.02
N LEU A 183 2.19 17.76 11.09
CA LEU A 183 1.24 18.87 11.24
C LEU A 183 1.83 20.16 11.84
N ARG A 184 3.10 20.17 12.26
CA ARG A 184 3.78 21.36 12.83
C ARG A 184 4.58 22.17 11.81
N ARG A 185 4.50 21.83 10.52
CA ARG A 185 5.37 22.35 9.45
C ARG A 185 4.65 23.23 8.41
N THR A 186 3.42 23.67 8.71
CA THR A 186 2.69 24.74 7.99
C THR A 186 2.76 26.01 8.80
#